data_AF-A0A660M519-F1
#
_entry.id   AF-A0A660M519-F1
#
_cell.length_a   1.000
_cell.length_b   1.000
_cell.length_c   1.000
_cell.angle_alpha   90.00
_cell.angle_beta   90.00
_cell.angle_gamma   90.00
#
_symmetry.space_group_name_H-M   'P 1'
#
loop_
_entity.id
_entity.type
_entity.pdbx_description
1 polymer ?
#
loop_
_entity_poly.entity_id
_entity_poly.type
_entity_poly.pdbx_seq_one_letter_code
_entity_poly.pdbx_strand_id
1 'polypeptide(L)'
;MPKIDLNLEKLKNEREEIQAFLSEPNAYSSPDFSAKNKRFTELEKIIEKGELRENLEKNIEEARELASLETGELAELAKMEIVENEE
;
A
#
# COMPACT_ATOMS: atom_id res chain seq x y z
N MET A 1 12.03 5.76 -10.46
CA MET A 1 11.26 4.62 -11.00
C MET A 1 10.00 5.12 -11.69
N PRO A 2 9.50 4.48 -12.75
CA PRO A 2 8.18 4.79 -13.29
C PRO A 2 7.13 4.58 -12.19
N LYS A 3 6.49 5.66 -11.75
CA LYS A 3 5.43 5.59 -10.75
C LYS A 3 4.14 5.18 -11.46
N ILE A 4 3.63 4.00 -11.11
CA ILE A 4 2.22 3.69 -11.40
C ILE A 4 1.40 4.61 -10.52
N ASP A 5 0.65 5.51 -11.15
CA ASP A 5 -0.32 6.37 -10.48
C ASP A 5 -1.46 5.49 -9.97
N LEU A 6 -1.46 5.26 -8.66
CA LEU A 6 -2.38 4.36 -7.99
C LEU A 6 -3.31 5.21 -7.12
N ASN A 7 -4.57 5.33 -7.54
CA ASN A 7 -5.57 6.02 -6.75
C ASN A 7 -6.07 5.09 -5.63
N LEU A 8 -5.38 5.13 -4.48
CA LEU A 8 -5.70 4.29 -3.33
C LEU A 8 -7.11 4.53 -2.78
N GLU A 9 -7.60 5.76 -2.77
CA GLU A 9 -8.96 6.06 -2.33
C GLU A 9 -10.00 5.34 -3.18
N LYS A 10 -9.85 5.40 -4.51
CA LYS A 10 -10.77 4.70 -5.43
C LYS A 10 -10.73 3.19 -5.22
N LEU A 11 -9.55 2.62 -5.02
CA LEU A 11 -9.38 1.18 -4.79
C LEU A 11 -9.96 0.74 -3.44
N LYS A 12 -9.81 1.56 -2.39
CA LYS A 12 -10.42 1.34 -1.08
C LYS A 12 -11.95 1.39 -1.14
N ASN A 13 -12.50 2.37 -1.85
CA ASN A 13 -13.95 2.47 -2.08
C ASN A 13 -14.47 1.24 -2.84
N GLU A 14 -13.79 0.82 -3.92
CA GLU A 14 -14.16 -0.38 -4.67
C GLU A 14 -14.10 -1.65 -3.78
N ARG A 15 -13.08 -1.75 -2.92
CA ARG A 15 -12.93 -2.86 -1.96
C ARG A 15 -14.11 -2.88 -0.97
N GLU A 16 -14.52 -1.73 -0.46
CA GLU A 16 -15.65 -1.61 0.48
C GLU A 16 -16.98 -1.98 -0.18
N GLU A 17 -17.23 -1.54 -1.41
CA GLU A 17 -18.43 -1.91 -2.17
C GLU A 17 -18.51 -3.43 -2.39
N ILE A 18 -17.37 -4.05 -2.73
CA ILE A 18 -17.30 -5.50 -2.91
C ILE A 18 -17.45 -6.22 -1.57
N GLN A 19 -16.85 -5.70 -0.49
CA GLN A 19 -17.00 -6.26 0.85
C GLN A 19 -18.47 -6.24 1.31
N ALA A 20 -19.17 -5.14 1.05
CA ALA A 20 -20.59 -5.01 1.35
C ALA A 20 -21.40 -6.07 0.60
N PHE A 21 -21.16 -6.22 -0.71
CA PHE A 21 -21.79 -7.28 -1.52
C PHE A 21 -21.48 -8.68 -0.99
N LEU A 22 -20.23 -9.01 -0.69
CA LEU A 22 -19.83 -10.34 -0.21
C LEU A 22 -20.40 -10.67 1.18
N SER A 23 -20.77 -9.65 1.95
CA SER A 23 -21.38 -9.80 3.27
C SER A 23 -22.89 -10.02 3.21
N GLU A 24 -23.52 -9.87 2.04
CA GLU A 24 -24.96 -10.12 1.87
C GLU A 24 -25.27 -11.62 1.99
N PRO A 25 -26.37 -12.02 2.67
CA PRO A 25 -26.69 -13.44 2.87
C PRO A 25 -26.89 -14.25 1.57
N ASN A 26 -27.31 -13.58 0.50
CA ASN A 26 -27.54 -14.15 -0.82
C ASN A 26 -26.34 -14.02 -1.77
N ALA A 27 -25.22 -13.44 -1.33
CA ALA A 27 -24.05 -13.18 -2.18
C ALA A 27 -23.54 -14.44 -2.86
N TYR A 28 -23.45 -15.56 -2.13
CA TYR A 28 -23.02 -16.87 -2.65
C TYR A 28 -23.91 -17.43 -3.77
N SER A 29 -25.17 -16.98 -3.84
CA SER A 29 -26.11 -17.40 -4.88
C SER A 29 -26.03 -16.53 -6.13
N SER A 30 -25.32 -15.40 -6.07
CA SER A 30 -25.14 -14.52 -7.21
C SER A 30 -24.11 -15.10 -8.20
N PRO A 31 -24.38 -15.06 -9.52
CA PRO A 31 -23.39 -15.38 -10.55
C PRO A 31 -22.09 -14.57 -10.43
N ASP A 32 -22.18 -13.36 -9.86
CA ASP A 32 -21.06 -12.44 -9.73
C ASP A 32 -20.16 -12.73 -8.52
N PHE A 33 -20.55 -13.66 -7.65
CA PHE A 33 -19.81 -13.98 -6.41
C PHE A 33 -18.34 -14.32 -6.68
N SER A 34 -18.08 -15.25 -7.61
CA SER A 34 -16.72 -15.69 -7.90
C SER A 34 -15.85 -14.56 -8.46
N ALA A 35 -16.42 -13.73 -9.35
CA ALA A 35 -15.71 -12.60 -9.95
C ALA A 35 -15.39 -11.52 -8.91
N LYS A 36 -16.39 -11.14 -8.10
CA LYS A 36 -16.24 -10.14 -7.03
C LYS A 36 -15.29 -10.61 -5.93
N ASN A 37 -15.32 -11.89 -5.54
CA ASN A 37 -14.40 -12.43 -4.55
C ASN A 37 -12.94 -12.44 -5.05
N LYS A 38 -12.71 -12.77 -6.33
CA LYS A 38 -11.37 -12.66 -6.93
C LYS A 38 -10.88 -11.22 -6.94
N ARG A 39 -11.74 -10.30 -7.40
CA ARG A 39 -11.45 -8.86 -7.44
C ARG A 39 -11.15 -8.31 -6.04
N PHE A 40 -11.89 -8.75 -5.03
CA PHE A 40 -11.65 -8.40 -3.63
C PHE A 40 -10.22 -8.74 -3.19
N THR A 41 -9.79 -10.00 -3.40
CA THR A 41 -8.43 -10.44 -3.05
C THR A 41 -7.34 -9.72 -3.85
N GLU A 42 -7.61 -9.37 -5.11
CA GLU A 42 -6.70 -8.55 -5.91
C GLU A 42 -6.57 -7.12 -5.34
N LEU A 43 -7.70 -6.49 -5.00
CA LEU A 43 -7.72 -5.15 -4.40
C LEU A 43 -6.98 -5.13 -3.06
N GLU A 44 -7.17 -6.13 -2.21
CA GLU A 44 -6.44 -6.23 -0.93
C GLU A 44 -4.93 -6.21 -1.15
N LYS A 45 -4.41 -7.02 -2.09
CA LYS A 45 -2.97 -7.05 -2.40
C LYS A 45 -2.46 -5.73 -2.97
N ILE A 46 -3.23 -5.09 -3.85
CA ILE A 46 -2.84 -3.83 -4.47
C ILE A 46 -2.81 -2.71 -3.42
N ILE A 47 -3.83 -2.64 -2.56
CA ILE A 47 -3.92 -1.65 -1.49
C ILE A 47 -2.77 -1.85 -0.50
N GLU A 48 -2.53 -3.08 -0.05
CA GLU A 48 -1.42 -3.41 0.86
C GLU A 48 -0.07 -2.96 0.29
N LYS A 49 0.20 -3.26 -0.98
CA LYS A 49 1.44 -2.84 -1.64
C LYS A 49 1.53 -1.32 -1.84
N GLY A 50 0.41 -0.67 -2.13
CA GLY A 50 0.36 0.78 -2.26
C GLY A 50 0.60 1.52 -0.94
N GLU A 51 0.01 1.04 0.15
CA GLU A 51 0.23 1.57 1.50
C GLU A 51 1.67 1.30 1.97
N LEU A 52 2.21 0.11 1.70
CA LEU A 52 3.61 -0.20 1.97
C LEU A 52 4.54 0.80 1.26
N ARG A 53 4.27 1.10 -0.02
CA ARG A 53 5.03 2.09 -0.78
C ARG A 53 4.94 3.49 -0.15
N GLU A 54 3.75 3.95 0.23
CA GLU A 54 3.60 5.26 0.89
C GLU A 54 4.36 5.34 2.21
N ASN A 55 4.33 4.27 3.00
CA ASN A 55 5.11 4.19 4.24
C ASN A 55 6.63 4.20 3.97
N LEU A 56 7.10 3.45 2.98
CA LEU A 56 8.52 3.45 2.59
C LEU A 56 8.97 4.83 2.09
N GLU A 57 8.16 5.50 1.26
CA GLU A 57 8.47 6.86 0.80
C GLU A 57 8.57 7.85 1.98
N LYS A 58 7.65 7.76 2.96
CA LYS A 58 7.70 8.57 4.19
C LYS A 58 8.94 8.26 5.03
N ASN A 59 9.28 6.98 5.21
CA ASN A 59 10.46 6.56 5.96
C ASN A 59 11.76 7.06 5.29
N ILE A 60 11.84 6.99 3.96
CA ILE A 60 12.98 7.53 3.21
C ILE A 60 13.07 9.05 3.39
N GLU A 61 11.96 9.77 3.35
CA GLU A 61 11.94 11.23 3.57
C GLU A 61 12.41 11.58 4.98
N GLU A 62 11.87 10.90 6.01
CA GLU A 62 12.29 11.08 7.41
C GLU A 62 13.77 10.73 7.61
N ALA A 63 14.24 9.61 7.03
CA ALA A 63 15.64 9.22 7.08
C ALA A 63 16.55 10.22 6.34
N ARG A 64 16.09 10.83 5.25
CA ARG A 64 16.81 11.91 4.55
C ARG A 64 16.92 13.16 5.40
N GLU A 65 15.85 13.54 6.11
CA GLU A 65 15.88 14.65 7.07
C GLU A 65 16.85 14.35 8.22
N LEU A 66 16.81 13.16 8.80
CA LEU A 66 17.72 12.75 9.87
C LEU A 66 19.19 12.69 9.41
N ALA A 67 19.44 12.19 8.20
CA ALA A 67 20.78 12.16 7.60
C ALA A 67 21.33 13.57 7.30
N SER A 68 20.44 14.57 7.13
CA SER A 68 20.82 15.97 6.92
C SER A 68 21.19 16.71 8.21
N LEU A 69 20.84 16.16 9.38
CA LEU A 69 21.26 16.67 10.69
C LEU A 69 22.66 16.12 11.00
N GLU A 70 23.67 16.90 10.59
CA GLU A 70 25.07 16.54 10.29
C GLU A 70 25.98 15.87 11.35
N THR A 71 25.54 15.31 12.47
CA THR A 71 26.51 14.68 13.41
C THR A 71 26.01 13.45 14.18
N GLY A 72 26.64 12.29 13.94
CA GLY A 72 26.59 11.10 14.80
C GLY A 72 26.27 9.78 14.07
N GLU A 73 26.43 8.64 14.76
CA GLU A 73 26.12 7.29 14.27
C GLU A 73 24.68 7.17 13.71
N LEU A 74 23.76 8.01 14.18
CA LEU A 74 22.38 8.12 13.66
C LEU A 74 22.33 8.55 12.18
N ALA A 75 23.22 9.44 11.74
CA ALA A 75 23.25 9.89 10.35
C ALA A 75 23.81 8.81 9.41
N GLU A 76 24.68 7.91 9.90
CA GLU A 76 25.14 6.75 9.14
C GLU A 76 24.06 5.66 9.07
N LEU A 77 23.35 5.39 10.17
CA LEU A 77 22.21 4.47 10.20
C LEU A 77 21.11 4.89 9.22
N ALA A 78 20.72 6.17 9.22
CA ALA A 78 19.70 6.68 8.32
C ALA A 78 20.09 6.53 6.84
N LYS A 79 21.37 6.70 6.49
CA LYS A 79 21.86 6.49 5.10
C LYS A 79 21.74 5.03 4.66
N MET A 80 22.02 4.07 5.55
CA MET A 80 21.85 2.64 5.23
C MET A 80 20.37 2.30 5.03
N GLU A 81 19.49 2.82 5.90
CA GLU A 81 18.06 2.57 5.84
C GLU A 81 17.41 3.14 4.57
N ILE A 82 17.89 4.28 4.06
CA ILE A 82 17.48 4.80 2.74
C ILE A 82 17.83 3.83 1.62
N VAL A 83 19.03 3.25 1.63
CA VAL A 83 19.48 2.31 0.59
C VAL A 83 18.67 1.03 0.63
N GLU A 84 18.41 0.47 1.82
CA GLU A 84 17.60 -0.74 1.97
C GLU A 84 16.14 -0.54 1.53
N ASN A 85 15.56 0.64 1.76
CA ASN A 85 14.19 0.94 1.35
C ASN A 85 14.05 1.30 -0.15
N GLU A 86 15.16 1.58 -0.85
CA GLU A 86 15.18 1.87 -2.29
C GLU A 86 15.35 0.62 -3.19
N GLU A 87 15.74 -0.54 -2.63
CA GLU A 87 15.84 -1.85 -3.33
C GLU A 87 14.49 -2.56 -3.50
#